data_AF-A0A921NGN1-F1
#
_entry.id   AF-A0A921NGN1-F1
#
_cell.length_a   1.000
_cell.length_b   1.000
_cell.length_c   1.000
_cell.angle_alpha   90.00
_cell.angle_beta   90.00
_cell.angle_gamma   90.00
#
_symmetry.space_group_name_H-M   'P 1'
#
loop_
_entity.id
_entity.type
_entity.pdbx_description
1 polymer ?
#
loop_
_entity_poly.entity_id
_entity_poly.type
_entity_poly.pdbx_seq_one_letter_code
_entity_poly.pdbx_strand_id
1 'polypeptide(L)' 'MNKVIHITLRGELQVFADESLAACIHEANRLNAERGLTSGVRVVECEDGHRMTAADCKAAA' A
#
# COMPACT_ATOMS: atom_id res chain seq x y z
N MET A 1 -7.43 6.52 -10.18
CA MET A 1 -6.20 6.82 -9.42
C MET A 1 -5.92 5.69 -8.44
N ASN A 2 -4.69 5.17 -8.40
CA ASN A 2 -4.27 4.17 -7.41
C ASN A 2 -3.94 4.86 -6.08
N LYS A 3 -4.05 4.15 -4.96
CA LYS A 3 -3.85 4.71 -3.62
C LYS A 3 -3.06 3.76 -2.74
N VAL A 4 -2.09 4.28 -2.00
CA VAL A 4 -1.49 3.55 -0.89
C VAL A 4 -2.31 3.83 0.37
N ILE A 5 -2.83 2.77 0.97
CA ILE A 5 -3.66 2.81 2.16
C ILE A 5 -2.91 2.14 3.30
N HIS A 6 -2.82 2.83 4.43
CA HIS A 6 -2.35 2.30 5.70
C HIS A 6 -3.54 1.81 6.51
N ILE A 7 -3.61 0.50 6.73
CA ILE A 7 -4.62 -0.15 7.55
C ILE A 7 -4.07 -0.31 8.96
N THR A 8 -4.74 0.33 9.91
CA THR A 8 -4.44 0.22 11.34
C THR A 8 -5.63 -0.38 12.09
N LEU A 9 -5.44 -0.75 13.35
CA LEU A 9 -6.55 -1.14 14.24
C LEU A 9 -7.62 -0.05 14.40
N ARG A 10 -7.33 1.21 14.05
CA ARG A 10 -8.27 2.34 14.10
C ARG A 10 -9.01 2.59 12.79
N GLY A 11 -8.74 1.78 11.75
CA GLY A 11 -9.31 1.93 10.41
C GLY A 11 -8.26 2.19 9.33
N GLU A 12 -8.77 2.47 8.13
CA GLU A 12 -8.00 2.73 6.91
C GLU A 12 -7.65 4.23 6.78
N LEU A 13 -6.40 4.52 6.41
CA LEU A 13 -5.91 5.87 6.12
C LEU A 13 -5.19 5.89 4.77
N GLN A 14 -5.66 6.70 3.83
CA GLN A 14 -4.93 6.97 2.58
C GLN A 14 -3.71 7.86 2.87
N VAL A 15 -2.53 7.48 2.35
CA VAL A 15 -1.28 8.22 2.61
C VAL A 15 -0.58 8.70 1.34
N PHE A 16 -0.86 8.08 0.19
CA PHE A 16 -0.29 8.44 -1.10
C PHE A 16 -1.26 8.04 -2.22
N ALA A 17 -1.29 8.77 -3.33
CA ALA A 17 -2.07 8.42 -4.51
C ALA A 17 -1.37 8.86 -5.78
N ASP A 18 -1.43 8.01 -6.80
CA ASP A 18 -0.76 8.21 -8.08
C ASP A 18 -1.51 7.46 -9.19
N GLU A 19 -1.40 7.94 -10.42
CA GLU A 19 -1.95 7.25 -11.60
C GLU A 19 -1.12 6.00 -11.95
N SER A 20 0.17 5.99 -11.63
CA SER A 20 1.07 4.87 -11.81
C SER A 20 0.93 3.86 -10.68
N LEU A 21 0.42 2.68 -11.02
CA LEU A 21 0.38 1.53 -10.10
C LEU A 21 1.79 1.18 -9.60
N ALA A 22 2.79 1.25 -10.47
CA ALA A 22 4.18 0.97 -10.12
C ALA A 22 4.73 1.97 -9.07
N ALA A 23 4.38 3.26 -9.18
CA ALA A 23 4.77 4.26 -8.18
C ALA A 23 4.11 3.97 -6.82
N CYS A 24 2.83 3.59 -6.81
CA CYS A 24 2.12 3.19 -5.59
C CYS A 24 2.70 1.92 -4.95
N ILE A 25 3.06 0.91 -5.75
CA ILE A 25 3.70 -0.33 -5.25
C ILE A 25 5.07 -0.02 -4.64
N HIS A 26 5.90 0.78 -5.33
CA HIS A 26 7.20 1.18 -4.82
C HIS A 26 7.08 1.91 -3.47
N GLU A 27 6.15 2.86 -3.38
CA GLU A 27 5.92 3.63 -2.16
C GLU A 27 5.37 2.76 -1.01
N ALA A 28 4.42 1.86 -1.30
CA ALA A 28 3.93 0.91 -0.31
C ALA A 28 5.06 0.01 0.23
N ASN A 29 5.94 -0.48 -0.63
CA ASN A 29 7.10 -1.30 -0.25
C ASN A 29 8.13 -0.51 0.58
N ARG A 30 8.46 0.72 0.18
CA ARG A 30 9.34 1.62 0.95
C ARG A 30 8.81 1.82 2.36
N LEU A 31 7.53 2.18 2.49
CA LEU A 31 6.91 2.44 3.78
C LEU A 31 6.78 1.16 4.65
N ASN A 32 6.52 0.01 4.04
CA ASN A 32 6.50 -1.28 4.73
C ASN A 32 7.89 -1.66 5.26
N ALA A 33 8.95 -1.46 4.47
CA ALA A 33 10.34 -1.73 4.86
C ALA A 33 10.82 -0.80 5.99
N GLU A 34 10.52 0.51 5.91
CA GLU A 34 10.95 1.50 6.90
C GLU A 34 10.43 1.24 8.31
N ARG A 35 9.30 0.54 8.45
CA ARG A 35 8.62 0.43 9.73
C ARG A 35 8.62 -0.96 10.37
N GLY A 36 9.10 -2.00 9.68
CA GLY A 36 9.27 -3.36 10.25
C GLY A 36 8.08 -3.88 11.05
N LEU A 37 6.84 -3.59 10.62
CA LEU A 37 5.68 -3.47 11.51
C LEU A 37 5.06 -4.77 12.01
N THR A 38 4.56 -4.70 13.26
CA THR A 38 3.75 -5.70 13.98
C THR A 38 2.27 -5.30 14.17
N SER A 39 1.84 -4.08 13.79
CA SER A 39 0.48 -3.59 14.10
C SER A 39 -0.23 -2.77 12.99
N GLY A 40 0.39 -2.55 11.83
CA GLY A 40 -0.23 -1.88 10.68
C GLY A 40 0.33 -2.37 9.34
N VAL A 41 -0.53 -2.45 8.33
CA VAL A 41 -0.19 -2.95 6.98
C VAL A 41 -0.44 -1.85 5.95
N ARG A 42 0.47 -1.67 4.99
CA ARG A 42 0.23 -0.78 3.84
C ARG A 42 -0.07 -1.61 2.60
N VAL A 43 -1.18 -1.27 1.96
CA VAL A 43 -1.72 -1.93 0.77
C VAL A 43 -1.92 -0.90 -0.33
N VAL A 44 -1.98 -1.36 -1.58
CA VAL A 44 -2.38 -0.50 -2.71
C VAL A 44 -3.82 -0.81 -3.08
N GLU A 45 -4.69 0.19 -3.13
CA GLU A 45 -6.00 0.12 -3.77
C GLU A 45 -5.87 0.63 -5.20
N CYS A 46 -6.12 -0.27 -6.16
CA CYS A 46 -6.14 0.00 -7.58
C CYS A 46 -7.36 0.85 -7.95
N GLU A 47 -7.33 1.44 -9.14
CA GLU A 47 -8.44 2.29 -9.62
C GLU A 47 -9.77 1.53 -9.75
N ASP A 48 -9.70 0.22 -9.99
CA ASP A 48 -10.84 -0.71 -10.06
C ASP A 48 -11.35 -1.16 -8.69
N GLY A 49 -10.75 -0.67 -7.61
CA GLY A 49 -11.06 -1.04 -6.23
C GLY A 49 -10.39 -2.34 -5.76
N HIS A 50 -9.58 -3.00 -6.60
CA HIS A 50 -8.80 -4.15 -6.18
C HIS A 50 -7.73 -3.74 -5.16
N ARG A 51 -7.48 -4.57 -4.13
CA ARG A 51 -6.50 -4.28 -3.09
C ARG A 51 -5.35 -5.26 -3.12
N MET A 52 -4.14 -4.75 -3.31
CA MET A 52 -2.89 -5.50 -3.27
C MET A 52 -2.31 -5.44 -1.87
N THR A 53 -2.18 -6.59 -1.23
CA THR A 53 -1.58 -6.71 0.11
C THR A 53 -0.08 -6.42 0.08
N ALA A 54 0.54 -6.28 1.25
CA ALA A 54 2.00 -6.19 1.33
C ALA A 54 2.72 -7.40 0.67
N ALA A 55 2.11 -8.58 0.67
CA ALA A 55 2.65 -9.76 0.00
C ALA A 55 2.55 -9.62 -1.53
N ASP A 56 1.42 -9.13 -2.04
CA ASP A 56 1.22 -8.89 -3.47
C ASP A 56 2.16 -7.78 -3.98
N CYS A 57 2.29 -6.70 -3.22
CA CYS A 57 3.25 -5.63 -3.52
C CYS A 57 4.70 -6.12 -3.54
N LYS A 58 5.05 -7.10 -2.70
CA LYS A 58 6.37 -7.74 -2.70
C LYS A 58 6.56 -8.67 -3.90
N ALA A 59 5.50 -9.35 -4.35
CA ALA A 59 5.56 -10.22 -5.52
C ALA A 59 5.59 -9.44 -6.85
N ALA A 60 5.08 -8.21 -6.84
CA ALA A 60 5.02 -7.32 -8.00
C ALA A 60 6.25 -6.40 -8.17
N ALA A 61 7.20 -6.43 -7.23
CA ALA A 61 8.47 -5.69 -7.26
C ALA A 61 9.62 -6.58 -7.75
#